data_AF-A0A2R9SQG5-F1
#
_entry.id   AF-A0A2R9SQG5-F1
#
_cell.length_a   1.000
_cell.length_b   1.000
_cell.length_c   1.000
_cell.angle_alpha   90.00
_cell.angle_beta   90.00
_cell.angle_gamma   90.00
#
_symmetry.space_group_name_H-M   'P 1'
#
loop_
_entity.id
_entity.type
_entity.pdbx_description
1 polymer ?
#
loop_
_entity_poly.entity_id
_entity_poly.type
_entity_poly.pdbx_seq_one_letter_code
_entity_poly.pdbx_strand_id
1 'polypeptide(L)'
;MPTQLQQEKHSIEAWSLINRKYLGKGVRVKRFRRPTRCQIRNRVLLAILMANDIKLSQLAEELGVSSRSVSAWVYEGRVPGKNNLEKACSYLGYPWSRPHFVDIG
;
A
#
# COMPACT_ATOMS: atom_id res chain seq x y z
N MET A 1 -50.30 13.31 19.13
CA MET A 1 -48.83 13.15 19.23
C MET A 1 -48.42 12.02 18.29
N PRO A 2 -47.88 12.32 17.10
CA PRO A 2 -47.47 11.27 16.16
C PRO A 2 -46.26 10.53 16.74
N THR A 3 -46.39 9.20 16.80
CA THR A 3 -45.46 8.26 17.41
C THR A 3 -44.15 8.21 16.61
N GLN A 4 -43.01 8.14 17.30
CA GLN A 4 -41.64 8.19 16.75
C GLN A 4 -41.38 7.23 15.56
N LEU A 5 -42.15 6.15 15.43
CA LEU A 5 -42.13 5.20 14.31
C LEU A 5 -42.50 5.81 12.94
N GLN A 6 -43.25 6.92 12.89
CA GLN A 6 -43.63 7.57 11.63
C GLN A 6 -42.53 8.49 11.07
N GLN A 7 -41.70 9.10 11.94
CA GLN A 7 -40.62 9.98 11.50
C GLN A 7 -39.46 9.22 10.85
N GLU A 8 -39.16 7.99 11.30
CA GLU A 8 -38.07 7.19 10.74
C GLU A 8 -38.35 6.70 9.31
N LYS A 9 -39.60 6.32 9.00
CA LYS A 9 -40.00 5.84 7.66
C LYS A 9 -39.79 6.89 6.57
N HIS A 10 -40.12 8.15 6.85
CA HIS A 10 -39.95 9.24 5.90
C HIS A 10 -38.48 9.56 5.61
N SER A 11 -37.57 9.30 6.55
CA SER A 11 -36.15 9.55 6.35
C SER A 11 -35.56 8.58 5.32
N ILE A 12 -35.88 7.29 5.39
CA ILE A 12 -35.37 6.28 4.47
C ILE A 12 -35.95 6.45 3.07
N GLU A 13 -37.24 6.76 2.94
CA GLU A 13 -37.87 7.01 1.63
C GLU A 13 -37.30 8.26 0.95
N ALA A 14 -37.09 9.34 1.70
CA ALA A 14 -36.47 10.56 1.18
C ALA A 14 -35.01 10.31 0.75
N TRP A 15 -34.24 9.57 1.55
CA TRP A 15 -32.87 9.19 1.23
C TRP A 15 -32.78 8.25 0.02
N SER A 16 -33.78 7.38 -0.16
CA SER A 16 -33.89 6.50 -1.33
C SER A 16 -34.14 7.28 -2.61
N LEU A 17 -35.01 8.30 -2.58
CA LEU A 17 -35.28 9.16 -3.73
C LEU A 17 -34.03 9.94 -4.18
N ILE A 18 -33.25 10.48 -3.24
CA ILE A 18 -31.97 11.15 -3.52
C ILE A 18 -30.97 10.18 -4.15
N ASN A 19 -30.90 8.95 -3.63
CA ASN A 19 -29.96 7.93 -4.07
C ASN A 19 -30.46 7.08 -5.26
N ARG A 20 -31.65 7.36 -5.80
CA ARG A 20 -32.24 6.63 -6.94
C ARG A 20 -31.36 6.67 -8.19
N LYS A 21 -30.50 7.70 -8.33
CA LYS A 21 -29.48 7.80 -9.39
C LYS A 21 -28.43 6.69 -9.31
N TYR A 22 -28.22 6.10 -8.13
CA TYR A 22 -27.19 5.09 -7.82
C TYR A 22 -27.78 3.71 -7.47
N LEU A 23 -29.03 3.64 -6.99
CA LEU A 23 -29.75 2.40 -6.73
C LEU A 23 -30.00 1.62 -8.03
N GLY A 24 -29.63 0.35 -8.07
CA GLY A 24 -29.77 -0.53 -9.26
C GLY A 24 -28.69 -0.38 -10.33
N LYS A 25 -27.88 0.69 -10.28
CA LYS A 25 -26.64 0.79 -11.09
C LYS A 25 -25.52 0.10 -10.35
N GLY A 26 -25.61 -1.23 -10.26
CA GLY A 26 -24.66 -2.10 -9.56
C GLY A 26 -23.26 -1.52 -9.64
N VAL A 27 -22.67 -1.23 -8.47
CA VAL A 27 -21.47 -0.41 -8.29
C VAL A 27 -20.46 -0.65 -9.41
N ARG A 28 -20.51 0.16 -10.47
CA ARG A 28 -19.57 0.11 -11.61
C ARG A 28 -18.22 0.73 -11.25
N VAL A 29 -18.04 1.13 -10.00
CA VAL A 29 -16.72 1.38 -9.47
C VAL A 29 -16.15 0.01 -9.12
N LYS A 30 -15.17 -0.45 -9.91
CA LYS A 30 -14.33 -1.59 -9.55
C LYS A 30 -13.76 -1.29 -8.15
N ARG A 31 -14.42 -1.77 -7.09
CA ARG A 31 -14.05 -1.51 -5.68
C ARG A 31 -12.59 -1.91 -5.43
N PHE A 32 -12.11 -2.85 -6.23
CA PHE A 32 -10.72 -3.26 -6.32
C PHE A 32 -10.11 -2.64 -7.58
N ARG A 33 -9.27 -1.62 -7.40
CA ARG A 33 -8.24 -1.33 -8.40
C ARG A 33 -7.39 -2.59 -8.47
N ARG A 34 -7.45 -3.35 -9.57
CA ARG A 34 -6.41 -4.35 -9.82
C ARG A 34 -5.11 -3.57 -9.89
N PRO A 35 -4.10 -3.85 -9.06
CA PRO A 35 -2.80 -3.20 -9.22
C PRO A 35 -2.30 -3.54 -10.62
N THR A 36 -2.31 -2.55 -11.51
CA THR A 36 -2.09 -2.75 -12.95
C THR A 36 -0.67 -3.25 -13.23
N ARG A 37 0.24 -3.09 -12.27
CA ARG A 37 1.60 -3.60 -12.28
C ARG A 37 2.03 -3.93 -10.85
N CYS A 38 1.75 -5.14 -10.36
CA CYS A 38 2.58 -5.76 -9.32
C CYS A 38 3.92 -6.22 -9.95
N GLN A 39 4.55 -5.35 -10.74
CA GLN A 39 5.85 -5.64 -11.30
C GLN A 39 6.87 -5.25 -10.24
N ILE A 40 7.56 -6.24 -9.72
CA ILE A 40 8.68 -6.02 -8.81
C ILE A 40 9.80 -5.40 -9.65
N ARG A 41 10.04 -4.11 -9.48
CA ARG A 41 11.11 -3.40 -10.19
C ARG A 41 12.47 -3.71 -9.60
N ASN A 42 12.53 -3.87 -8.28
CA ASN A 42 13.76 -4.23 -7.57
C ASN A 42 13.72 -5.68 -7.11
N ARG A 43 14.08 -6.58 -8.03
CA ARG A 43 14.05 -8.03 -7.82
C ARG A 43 15.11 -8.48 -6.82
N VAL A 44 16.25 -7.78 -6.77
CA VAL A 44 17.37 -8.11 -5.89
C VAL A 44 16.99 -7.85 -4.44
N LEU A 45 16.46 -6.66 -4.13
CA LEU A 45 16.01 -6.35 -2.77
C LEU A 45 14.94 -7.34 -2.30
N LEU A 46 13.97 -7.67 -3.17
CA LEU A 46 12.96 -8.66 -2.82
C LEU A 46 13.58 -10.05 -2.56
N ALA A 47 14.50 -10.51 -3.42
CA ALA A 47 15.16 -11.80 -3.25
C ALA A 47 15.94 -11.88 -1.94
N ILE A 48 16.66 -10.81 -1.56
CA ILE A 48 17.37 -10.73 -0.28
C ILE A 48 16.38 -10.83 0.89
N LEU A 49 15.27 -10.09 0.85
CA LEU A 49 14.26 -10.15 1.90
C LEU A 49 13.64 -11.53 2.03
N MET A 50 13.33 -12.19 0.91
CA MET A 50 12.79 -13.56 0.93
C MET A 50 13.82 -14.58 1.42
N ALA A 51 15.10 -14.45 1.05
CA ALA A 51 16.16 -15.36 1.49
C ALA A 51 16.42 -15.27 3.00
N ASN A 52 16.20 -14.11 3.60
CA ASN A 52 16.38 -13.88 5.03
C ASN A 52 15.07 -13.96 5.84
N ASP A 53 13.95 -14.35 5.21
CA ASP A 53 12.60 -14.36 5.79
C ASP A 53 12.19 -13.02 6.45
N ILE A 54 12.62 -11.90 5.87
CA ILE A 54 12.37 -10.56 6.38
C ILE A 54 11.13 -9.97 5.72
N LYS A 55 10.14 -9.60 6.53
CA LYS A 55 8.92 -8.93 6.05
C LYS A 55 9.19 -7.45 5.75
N LEU A 56 8.48 -6.90 4.77
CA LEU A 56 8.57 -5.47 4.42
C LEU A 56 8.26 -4.54 5.60
N SER A 57 7.31 -4.92 6.45
CA SER A 57 6.96 -4.18 7.67
C SER A 57 8.07 -4.22 8.71
N GLN A 58 8.69 -5.38 8.90
CA GLN A 58 9.79 -5.55 9.84
C GLN A 58 11.00 -4.73 9.40
N LEU A 59 11.37 -4.79 8.11
CA LEU A 59 12.43 -3.94 7.58
C LEU A 59 12.12 -2.45 7.77
N ALA A 60 10.86 -2.05 7.61
CA ALA A 60 10.44 -0.67 7.80
C ALA A 60 10.60 -0.21 9.26
N GLU A 61 10.23 -1.06 10.22
CA GLU A 61 10.39 -0.83 11.66
C GLU A 61 11.87 -0.66 12.03
N GLU A 62 12.73 -1.58 11.59
CA GLU A 62 14.18 -1.56 11.88
C GLU A 62 14.88 -0.32 11.30
N LEU A 63 14.46 0.11 10.11
CA LEU A 63 15.01 1.30 9.46
C LEU A 63 14.43 2.62 10.02
N GLY A 64 13.32 2.55 10.76
CA GLY A 64 12.53 3.71 11.18
C GLY A 64 11.87 4.45 10.01
N VAL A 65 11.46 3.73 8.96
CA VAL A 65 10.80 4.30 7.78
C VAL A 65 9.38 3.75 7.64
N SER A 66 8.53 4.41 6.84
CA SER A 66 7.20 3.88 6.58
C SER A 66 7.26 2.61 5.70
N SER A 67 6.36 1.65 5.94
CA SER A 67 6.22 0.45 5.08
C SER A 67 5.95 0.79 3.61
N ARG A 68 5.34 1.96 3.36
CA ARG A 68 5.14 2.50 2.01
C ARG A 68 6.46 2.88 1.33
N SER A 69 7.42 3.43 2.07
CA SER A 69 8.75 3.74 1.54
C SER A 69 9.48 2.48 1.09
N VAL A 70 9.50 1.45 1.95
CA VAL A 70 10.12 0.15 1.62
C VAL A 70 9.41 -0.50 0.43
N SER A 71 8.08 -0.46 0.40
CA SER A 71 7.29 -0.94 -0.74
C SER A 71 7.63 -0.19 -2.03
N ALA A 72 7.87 1.11 -1.97
CA ALA A 72 8.29 1.90 -3.13
C ALA A 72 9.70 1.52 -3.63
N TRP A 73 10.61 1.10 -2.75
CA TRP A 73 11.92 0.60 -3.16
C TRP A 73 11.82 -0.73 -3.91
N VAL A 74 10.92 -1.61 -3.46
CA VAL A 74 10.72 -2.96 -4.05
C VAL A 74 9.89 -2.92 -5.33
N TYR A 75 8.71 -2.30 -5.28
CA TYR A 75 7.74 -2.35 -6.36
C TYR A 75 7.84 -1.18 -7.32
N GLU A 76 8.09 0.03 -6.82
CA GLU A 76 8.17 1.23 -7.67
C GLU A 76 9.59 1.49 -8.20
N GLY A 77 10.59 0.78 -7.67
CA GLY A 77 12.00 0.96 -8.04
C GLY A 77 12.54 2.33 -7.65
N ARG A 78 12.05 2.92 -6.56
CA ARG A 78 12.60 4.16 -6.03
C ARG A 78 13.92 3.87 -5.32
N VAL A 79 14.94 4.68 -5.59
CA VAL A 79 16.22 4.59 -4.90
C VAL A 79 16.09 5.21 -3.50
N PRO A 80 16.45 4.50 -2.41
CA PRO A 80 16.50 5.08 -1.09
C PRO A 80 17.52 6.22 -1.00
N GLY A 81 17.20 7.27 -0.24
CA GLY A 81 18.14 8.33 0.08
C GLY A 81 19.33 7.82 0.91
N LYS A 82 20.41 8.59 0.97
CA LYS A 82 21.69 8.08 1.48
C LYS A 82 21.61 7.49 2.89
N ASN A 83 21.07 8.22 3.85
CA ASN A 83 20.94 7.75 5.23
C ASN A 83 20.13 6.44 5.36
N ASN A 84 19.08 6.27 4.54
CA ASN A 84 18.23 5.07 4.60
C ASN A 84 18.91 3.87 3.97
N LEU A 85 19.68 4.10 2.90
CA LEU A 85 20.43 3.06 2.24
C LEU A 85 21.57 2.56 3.14
N GLU A 86 22.16 3.41 3.99
CA GLU A 86 23.22 3.04 4.93
C GLU A 86 22.67 2.16 6.03
N LYS A 87 21.54 2.55 6.61
CA LYS A 87 20.82 1.71 7.58
C LYS A 87 20.42 0.36 6.97
N ALA A 88 19.93 0.34 5.73
CA ALA A 88 19.53 -0.90 5.06
C ALA A 88 20.72 -1.80 4.75
N CYS A 89 21.85 -1.23 4.32
CA CYS A 89 23.07 -1.99 4.10
C CYS A 89 23.63 -2.57 5.41
N SER A 90 23.67 -1.76 6.48
CA SER A 90 24.10 -2.19 7.81
C SER A 90 23.23 -3.34 8.35
N TYR A 91 21.90 -3.20 8.25
CA TYR A 91 20.96 -4.22 8.71
C TYR A 91 21.05 -5.52 7.90
N LEU A 92 21.20 -5.43 6.58
CA LEU A 92 21.30 -6.59 5.70
C LEU A 92 22.73 -7.17 5.61
N GLY A 93 23.72 -6.57 6.27
CA GLY A 93 25.11 -7.02 6.27
C GLY A 93 25.87 -6.77 4.96
N TYR A 94 25.43 -5.82 4.13
CA TYR A 94 26.08 -5.47 2.86
C TYR A 94 26.95 -4.21 2.98
N PRO A 95 28.03 -4.10 2.18
CA PRO A 95 28.83 -2.88 2.13
C PRO A 95 28.08 -1.74 1.43
N TRP A 96 28.05 -0.57 2.08
CA TRP A 96 27.45 0.66 1.53
C TRP A 96 28.05 1.10 0.19
N SER A 97 29.32 0.79 -0.06
CA SER A 97 30.04 1.23 -1.26
C SER A 97 29.50 0.65 -2.56
N ARG A 98 28.75 -0.47 -2.50
CA ARG A 98 28.15 -1.11 -3.66
C ARG A 98 26.86 -1.84 -3.27
N PRO A 99 25.75 -1.11 -3.11
CA PRO A 99 24.48 -1.72 -2.75
C PRO A 99 23.89 -2.44 -3.97
N HIS A 100 24.20 -3.73 -4.10
CA HIS A 100 23.75 -4.58 -5.22
C HIS A 100 22.22 -4.58 -5.42
N PHE A 101 21.46 -4.25 -4.38
CA PHE A 101 20.01 -4.16 -4.44
C PHE A 101 19.49 -2.79 -4.92
N VAL A 102 20.34 -1.84 -5.27
CA VAL A 102 19.94 -0.49 -5.74
C VAL A 102 20.27 -0.29 -7.22
N ASP A 103 20.96 -1.26 -7.84
CA ASP A 103 21.20 -1.33 -9.28
C ASP A 103 19.89 -1.64 -10.02
N ILE A 104 19.04 -0.63 -10.13
CA ILE A 104 17.79 -0.66 -10.88
C ILE A 104 18.15 -0.22 -12.30
N GLY A 105 18.41 -1.20 -13.17
CA GLY A 105 18.53 -1.00 -14.61
C GLY A 105 17.23 -0.54 -15.26
#